data_AF-A0A8T3U336-F1
#
_entry.id   AF-A0A8T3U336-F1
#
_cell.length_a   1.000
_cell.length_b   1.000
_cell.length_c   1.000
_cell.angle_alpha   90.00
_cell.angle_beta   90.00
_cell.angle_gamma   90.00
#
_symmetry.space_group_name_H-M   'P 1'
#
loop_
_entity.id
_entity.type
_entity.pdbx_description
1 polymer ?
#
loop_
_entity_poly.entity_id
_entity_poly.type
_entity_poly.pdbx_seq_one_letter_code
_entity_poly.pdbx_strand_id
1 'polypeptide(L)'
;AVIGPIYSIADIFEDPQYQARDTITTVDDPNLGRVRIQNAIPRLVDTPGQVRHLGGKLGQHNAEIFAELGHDAAELQALKEDGVI
;
A
#
# COMPACT_ATOMS: atom_id res chain seq x y z
N ALA A 1 12.26 -7.27 37.20
CA ALA A 1 11.21 -6.45 36.55
C ALA A 1 11.35 -6.62 35.04
N VAL A 2 10.25 -6.68 34.30
CA VAL A 2 10.27 -6.62 32.84
C VAL A 2 10.26 -5.14 32.46
N ILE A 3 11.31 -4.68 31.77
CA ILE A 3 11.47 -3.29 31.33
C ILE A 3 11.82 -3.27 29.83
N GLY A 4 11.35 -2.24 29.13
CA GLY A 4 11.67 -1.99 27.73
C GLY A 4 11.92 -0.50 27.50
N PRO A 5 12.81 -0.14 26.57
CA PRO A 5 13.11 1.25 26.24
C PRO A 5 11.91 1.93 25.57
N ILE A 6 11.83 3.26 25.71
CA ILE A 6 10.90 4.08 24.92
C ILE A 6 11.62 4.39 23.60
N TYR A 7 11.11 3.83 22.50
CA TYR A 7 11.68 4.04 21.18
C TYR A 7 11.20 5.34 20.54
N SER A 8 12.14 6.05 19.93
CA SER A 8 11.86 7.00 18.86
C SER A 8 11.62 6.28 17.53
N ILE A 9 11.21 7.04 16.51
CA ILE A 9 11.08 6.49 15.15
C ILE A 9 12.45 6.01 14.63
N ALA A 10 13.53 6.75 14.90
CA ALA A 10 14.87 6.36 14.45
C ALA A 10 15.30 5.02 15.05
N ASP A 11 15.05 4.80 16.35
CA ASP A 11 15.37 3.54 17.04
C ASP A 11 14.65 2.36 16.38
N ILE A 12 13.39 2.53 15.97
CA ILE A 12 12.63 1.49 15.27
C ILE A 12 13.28 1.08 13.94
N PHE A 13 13.83 2.04 13.19
CA PHE A 13 14.47 1.74 11.91
C PHE A 13 15.84 1.06 12.06
N GLU A 14 16.51 1.28 13.19
CA GLU A 14 17.83 0.71 13.50
C GLU A 14 17.73 -0.60 14.29
N ASP A 15 16.54 -0.93 14.83
CA ASP A 15 16.35 -2.10 15.68
C ASP A 15 16.59 -3.43 14.93
N PRO A 16 17.48 -4.32 15.44
CA PRO A 16 17.80 -5.58 14.79
C PRO A 16 16.61 -6.53 14.62
N GLN A 17 15.64 -6.49 15.54
CA GLN A 17 14.45 -7.34 15.47
C GLN A 17 13.46 -6.84 14.41
N TYR A 18 13.31 -5.52 14.24
CA TYR A 18 12.51 -4.96 13.15
C TYR A 18 13.10 -5.33 11.79
N GLN A 19 14.42 -5.25 11.65
CA GLN A 19 15.13 -5.65 10.43
C GLN A 19 15.06 -7.16 10.16
N ALA A 20 15.38 -7.99 11.17
CA ALA A 20 15.32 -9.46 11.05
C ALA A 20 13.93 -9.96 10.69
N ARG A 21 12.89 -9.18 11.03
CA ARG A 21 11.51 -9.49 10.71
C ARG A 21 11.01 -8.79 9.45
N ASP A 22 11.75 -7.92 8.78
CA ASP A 22 11.22 -7.10 7.68
C ASP A 22 9.89 -6.42 8.06
N THR A 23 9.79 -5.93 9.30
CA THR A 23 8.58 -5.28 9.83
C THR A 23 8.31 -3.95 9.13
N ILE A 24 9.36 -3.31 8.65
CA ILE A 24 9.31 -2.12 7.81
C ILE A 24 9.94 -2.49 6.47
N THR A 25 9.11 -2.58 5.44
CA THR A 25 9.54 -2.97 4.10
C THR A 25 9.72 -1.75 3.21
N THR A 26 10.36 -1.95 2.06
CA THR A 26 10.63 -0.89 1.09
C THR A 26 9.84 -1.13 -0.18
N VAL A 27 9.10 -0.12 -0.64
CA VAL A 27 8.22 -0.19 -1.81
C VAL A 27 8.50 1.00 -2.73
N ASP A 28 8.47 0.78 -4.03
CA ASP A 28 8.60 1.84 -5.02
C ASP A 28 7.23 2.48 -5.31
N ASP A 29 7.18 3.81 -5.28
CA ASP A 29 6.02 4.62 -5.61
C ASP A 29 6.33 5.50 -6.83
N PRO A 30 5.40 5.63 -7.80
CA PRO A 30 5.62 6.47 -8.98
C PRO A 30 5.73 7.97 -8.66
N ASN A 31 5.20 8.44 -7.53
CA ASN A 31 5.22 9.85 -7.13
C ASN A 31 6.25 10.14 -6.03
N LEU A 32 6.46 9.20 -5.11
CA LEU A 32 7.35 9.37 -3.95
C LEU A 32 8.72 8.71 -4.12
N GLY A 33 8.92 7.92 -5.18
CA GLY A 33 10.10 7.09 -5.36
C GLY A 33 10.13 5.95 -4.34
N ARG A 34 11.33 5.60 -3.86
CA ARG A 34 11.51 4.48 -2.94
C ARG A 34 11.17 4.87 -1.51
N VAL A 35 10.11 4.29 -0.95
CA VAL A 35 9.60 4.62 0.39
C VAL A 35 9.63 3.42 1.34
N ARG A 36 9.70 3.68 2.65
CA ARG A 36 9.64 2.66 3.69
C ARG A 36 8.29 2.71 4.40
N ILE A 37 7.62 1.57 4.52
CA ILE A 37 6.29 1.45 5.13
C ILE A 37 6.22 0.24 6.06
N GLN A 38 5.22 0.20 6.93
CA GLN A 38 4.92 -1.01 7.71
C GLN A 38 4.54 -2.16 6.76
N ASN A 39 5.14 -3.33 6.97
CA ASN A 39 4.85 -4.52 6.19
C ASN A 39 3.56 -5.21 6.67
N ALA A 40 3.09 -6.20 5.92
CA ALA A 40 1.91 -6.99 6.28
C ALA A 40 2.13 -7.76 7.60
N ILE A 41 1.20 -7.58 8.54
CA ILE A 41 1.22 -8.19 9.89
C ILE A 41 -0.20 -8.65 10.23
N PRO A 42 -0.41 -9.84 10.84
CA PRO A 42 0.60 -10.82 11.26
C PRO A 42 1.19 -11.61 10.08
N ARG A 43 2.33 -12.28 10.32
CA ARG A 43 2.91 -13.19 9.34
C ARG A 43 2.21 -14.55 9.39
N LEU A 44 1.55 -14.88 8.30
CA LEU A 44 0.93 -16.17 8.07
C LEU A 44 1.90 -17.08 7.32
N VAL A 45 1.88 -18.38 7.65
CA VAL A 45 2.76 -19.37 7.01
C VAL A 45 2.14 -19.85 5.70
N ASP A 46 0.87 -20.26 5.73
CA ASP A 46 0.21 -20.85 4.57
C ASP A 46 -0.27 -19.80 3.55
N THR A 47 -0.57 -18.58 4.02
CA THR A 47 -1.05 -17.47 3.18
C THR A 47 -0.33 -16.15 3.49
N PRO A 48 0.99 -16.05 3.22
CA PRO A 48 1.76 -14.85 3.54
C PRO A 48 1.16 -13.59 2.90
N GLY A 49 0.85 -12.59 3.72
CA GLY A 49 0.45 -11.28 3.24
C GLY A 49 1.63 -10.53 2.61
N GLN A 50 1.36 -9.72 1.59
CA GLN A 50 2.37 -8.87 0.95
C GLN A 50 1.77 -7.53 0.54
N VAL A 51 2.59 -6.49 0.55
CA VAL A 51 2.23 -5.19 -0.04
C VAL A 51 2.35 -5.31 -1.55
N ARG A 52 1.23 -5.24 -2.27
CA ARG A 52 1.18 -5.37 -3.74
C ARG A 52 1.39 -4.04 -4.46
N HIS A 53 0.86 -2.97 -3.89
CA HIS A 53 1.00 -1.62 -4.40
C HIS A 53 0.75 -0.63 -3.27
N LEU A 54 1.23 0.59 -3.46
CA LEU A 54 0.83 1.74 -2.65
C LEU A 54 -0.48 2.33 -3.18
N GLY A 55 -0.97 3.39 -2.55
CA GLY A 55 -2.14 4.11 -3.04
C GLY A 55 -1.91 4.61 -4.48
N GLY A 56 -2.86 4.33 -5.36
CA GLY A 56 -2.84 4.84 -6.73
C GLY A 56 -3.27 6.30 -6.83
N LYS A 57 -3.20 6.86 -8.05
CA LYS A 57 -3.80 8.18 -8.34
C LYS A 57 -5.32 8.10 -8.21
N LEU A 58 -5.95 9.25 -7.95
CA LEU A 58 -7.41 9.36 -7.99
C LEU A 58 -7.93 8.86 -9.35
N GLY A 59 -8.89 7.94 -9.31
CA GLY A 59 -9.49 7.34 -10.51
C GLY A 59 -8.60 6.35 -11.28
N GLN A 60 -7.43 5.96 -10.77
CA GLN A 60 -6.48 5.09 -11.47
C GLN A 60 -7.10 3.77 -11.97
N HIS A 61 -8.05 3.21 -11.20
CA HIS A 61 -8.71 1.94 -11.52
C HIS A 61 -10.13 2.11 -12.08
N ASN A 62 -10.59 3.33 -12.40
CA ASN A 62 -11.95 3.55 -12.88
C ASN A 62 -12.23 2.73 -14.15
N ALA A 63 -11.35 2.77 -15.15
CA ALA A 63 -11.56 2.02 -16.39
C ALA A 63 -11.61 0.50 -16.17
N GLU A 64 -10.74 -0.03 -15.30
CA GLU A 64 -10.69 -1.45 -14.94
C GLU A 64 -11.98 -1.88 -14.24
N ILE A 65 -12.35 -1.22 -13.15
CA ILE A 65 -13.48 -1.60 -12.31
C ILE A 65 -14.82 -1.39 -13.02
N PHE A 66 -15.00 -0.28 -13.74
CA PHE A 66 -16.25 -0.05 -14.46
C PHE A 66 -16.44 -1.07 -15.60
N ALA A 67 -15.37 -1.47 -16.28
CA ALA A 67 -15.45 -2.54 -17.29
C ALA A 67 -15.82 -3.89 -16.65
N GLU A 68 -15.28 -4.24 -15.48
CA GLU A 68 -15.69 -5.44 -14.73
C GLU A 68 -17.16 -5.42 -14.30
N LEU A 69 -17.71 -4.22 -14.05
CA LEU A 69 -19.13 -4.01 -13.74
C LEU A 69 -20.03 -3.98 -14.99
N GLY A 70 -19.46 -4.11 -16.19
CA GLY A 70 -20.21 -4.18 -17.45
C GLY A 70 -20.43 -2.84 -18.14
N HIS A 71 -19.76 -1.77 -17.71
CA HIS A 71 -19.81 -0.48 -18.38
C HIS A 71 -18.87 -0.43 -19.58
N ASP A 72 -19.32 0.20 -20.66
CA ASP A 72 -18.49 0.41 -21.84
C ASP A 72 -17.67 1.71 -21.75
N ALA A 73 -16.77 1.89 -22.71
CA ALA A 73 -15.90 3.07 -22.75
C ALA A 73 -16.66 4.38 -23.01
N ALA A 74 -17.84 4.31 -23.65
CA ALA A 74 -18.65 5.49 -23.95
C ALA A 74 -19.38 5.99 -22.70
N GLU A 75 -19.95 5.08 -21.91
CA GLU A 75 -20.54 5.39 -20.59
C GLU A 75 -19.49 5.99 -19.65
N LEU A 76 -18.29 5.41 -19.63
CA LEU A 76 -17.20 5.93 -18.79
C LEU A 76 -16.75 7.33 -19.21
N GLN A 77 -16.77 7.61 -20.51
CA GLN A 77 -16.44 8.92 -21.03
C GLN A 77 -17.52 9.95 -20.68
N ALA A 78 -18.80 9.59 -20.78
CA ALA A 78 -19.90 10.45 -20.36
C ALA A 78 -19.82 10.81 -18.87
N LEU A 79 -19.53 9.83 -17.99
CA LEU A 79 -19.36 10.08 -16.56
C LEU A 79 -18.21 11.04 -16.23
N LYS A 80 -17.12 11.01 -17.01
CA LYS A 80 -16.01 11.96 -16.88
C LYS A 80 -16.41 13.36 -17.34
N GLU A 81 -17.14 13.47 -18.44
CA GLU A 81 -17.62 14.75 -18.98
C GLU A 81 -18.63 15.42 -18.04
N ASP A 82 -19.46 14.61 -17.39
CA ASP A 82 -20.42 15.06 -16.38
C ASP A 82 -19.77 15.39 -15.01
N GLY A 83 -18.46 15.12 -14.85
CA GLY A 83 -17.70 15.37 -13.62
C GLY A 83 -18.08 14.45 -12.45
N VAL A 84 -18.69 13.30 -12.74
CA VAL A 84 -19.06 12.30 -11.73
C VAL A 84 -17.84 11.51 -11.26
N ILE A 85 -16.88 11.27 -12.17
CA ILE A 85 -15.61 10.55 -11.91
C ILE A 85 -14.38 11.27 -12.46
#